data_AF-A0A6I9VDB0-F1
#
_entry.id   AF-A0A6I9VDB0-F1
#
_cell.length_a   1.000
_cell.length_b   1.000
_cell.length_c   1.000
_cell.angle_alpha   90.00
_cell.angle_beta   90.00
_cell.angle_gamma   90.00
#
_symmetry.space_group_name_H-M   'P 1'
#
loop_
_entity.id
_entity.type
_entity.pdbx_description
1 polymer ?
#
loop_
_entity_poly.entity_id
_entity_poly.type
_entity_poly.pdbx_seq_one_letter_code
_entity_poly.pdbx_strand_id
1 'polypeptide(L)'
;MVMTNLQRWLLYIGLFAIPYLAIVTGILRAPVLTKWELEIQLLPLVLLVLFGAYSASVVLYRTFTFNDCPLAAKELQEQIALARKDLKEKGFIFRD
;
A
#
# COMPACT_ATOMS: atom_id res chain seq x y z
N MET A 1 1.36 5.32 -30.09
CA MET A 1 0.22 5.50 -29.15
C MET A 1 0.67 4.95 -27.80
N VAL A 2 0.88 5.82 -26.80
CA VAL A 2 1.34 5.38 -25.46
C VAL A 2 0.13 4.86 -24.69
N MET A 3 0.25 3.65 -24.13
CA MET A 3 -0.81 3.03 -23.33
C MET A 3 -1.05 3.83 -22.06
N THR A 4 -2.28 4.25 -21.80
CA THR A 4 -2.63 4.94 -20.55
C THR A 4 -2.57 3.99 -19.35
N ASN A 5 -2.34 4.52 -18.15
CA ASN A 5 -2.36 3.72 -16.92
C ASN A 5 -3.70 2.98 -16.75
N LEU A 6 -4.82 3.63 -17.09
CA LEU A 6 -6.16 3.04 -17.02
C LEU A 6 -6.31 1.85 -17.97
N GLN A 7 -5.89 1.99 -19.23
CA GLN A 7 -5.93 0.88 -20.19
C GLN A 7 -5.06 -0.29 -19.72
N ARG A 8 -3.90 -0.03 -19.13
CA ARG A 8 -3.02 -1.07 -18.58
C ARG A 8 -3.70 -1.86 -17.44
N TRP A 9 -4.34 -1.16 -16.50
CA TRP A 9 -5.07 -1.81 -15.41
C TRP A 9 -6.29 -2.59 -15.91
N LEU A 10 -7.04 -2.05 -16.87
CA LEU A 10 -8.15 -2.76 -17.52
C LEU A 10 -7.68 -4.04 -18.20
N LEU A 11 -6.54 -4.03 -18.88
CA LEU A 11 -5.97 -5.23 -19.50
C LEU A 11 -5.59 -6.27 -18.44
N TYR A 12 -4.97 -5.88 -17.33
CA TYR A 12 -4.62 -6.82 -16.26
C TYR A 12 -5.85 -7.42 -15.58
N ILE A 13 -6.85 -6.60 -15.29
CA ILE A 13 -8.12 -7.07 -14.71
C ILE A 13 -8.82 -8.00 -15.70
N GLY A 14 -8.91 -7.62 -16.98
CA GLY A 14 -9.53 -8.45 -18.01
C GLY A 14 -8.85 -9.80 -18.19
N LEU A 15 -7.52 -9.82 -18.21
CA LEU A 15 -6.72 -11.05 -18.32
C LEU A 15 -7.02 -12.05 -17.19
N PHE A 16 -7.32 -11.55 -16.00
CA PHE A 16 -7.66 -12.38 -14.84
C PHE A 16 -9.17 -12.70 -14.75
N ALA A 17 -10.02 -11.68 -14.92
CA ALA A 17 -11.46 -11.78 -14.70
C ALA A 17 -12.17 -12.61 -15.78
N ILE A 18 -11.74 -12.54 -17.04
CA ILE A 18 -12.36 -13.29 -18.15
C ILE A 18 -12.26 -14.81 -17.93
N PRO A 19 -11.07 -15.41 -17.73
CA PRO A 19 -10.96 -16.85 -17.48
C PRO A 19 -11.61 -17.24 -16.14
N TYR A 20 -11.49 -16.40 -15.11
CA TYR A 20 -12.12 -16.64 -13.81
C TYR A 20 -13.65 -16.76 -13.92
N LEU A 21 -14.29 -15.78 -14.56
CA LEU A 21 -15.74 -15.79 -14.76
C LEU A 21 -16.18 -16.94 -15.67
N ALA A 22 -15.41 -17.29 -16.70
CA ALA A 22 -15.71 -18.45 -17.56
C ALA A 22 -15.71 -19.78 -16.80
N ILE A 23 -14.85 -19.91 -15.78
CA ILE A 23 -14.80 -21.08 -14.90
C ILE A 23 -15.97 -21.05 -13.90
N VAL A 24 -16.20 -19.93 -13.22
CA VAL A 24 -17.25 -19.79 -12.19
C VAL A 24 -18.67 -19.90 -12.77
N THR A 25 -18.90 -19.40 -13.98
CA THR A 25 -20.20 -19.53 -14.67
C THR A 25 -20.41 -20.91 -15.29
N GLY A 26 -19.41 -21.80 -15.22
CA GLY A 26 -19.49 -23.16 -15.74
C GLY A 26 -19.54 -23.24 -17.27
N ILE A 27 -19.05 -22.22 -17.97
CA ILE A 27 -18.82 -22.25 -19.43
C ILE A 27 -17.71 -23.26 -19.74
N LEU A 28 -16.68 -23.32 -18.89
CA LEU A 28 -15.61 -24.31 -18.95
C LEU A 28 -15.85 -25.39 -17.89
N ARG A 29 -16.31 -26.57 -18.33
CA ARG A 29 -16.53 -27.73 -17.44
C ARG A 29 -15.43 -28.75 -17.65
N ALA A 30 -14.54 -28.85 -16.67
CA ALA A 30 -13.56 -29.94 -16.59
C ALA A 30 -13.74 -30.68 -15.25
N PRO A 31 -13.54 -32.01 -15.21
CA PRO A 31 -13.77 -32.81 -14.01
C PRO A 31 -12.88 -32.42 -12.82
N VAL A 32 -11.75 -31.75 -13.09
CA VAL A 32 -10.84 -31.21 -12.06
C VAL A 32 -11.41 -29.94 -11.43
N LEU A 33 -12.10 -29.11 -12.21
CA LEU A 33 -12.66 -27.83 -11.76
C LEU A 33 -13.91 -28.03 -10.90
N THR A 34 -14.72 -29.04 -11.20
CA THR A 34 -15.91 -29.40 -10.41
C THR A 34 -15.56 -29.99 -9.03
N LYS A 35 -14.35 -30.53 -8.87
CA LYS A 35 -13.89 -31.05 -7.56
C LYS A 35 -13.54 -29.93 -6.58
N TRP A 36 -13.02 -28.81 -7.09
CA TRP A 36 -12.50 -27.68 -6.31
C TRP A 36 -13.32 -26.40 -6.54
N GLU A 37 -14.62 -26.56 -6.82
CA GLU A 37 -15.49 -25.46 -7.23
C GLU A 37 -15.60 -24.38 -6.15
N LEU A 38 -15.71 -24.78 -4.88
CA LEU A 38 -15.78 -23.87 -3.74
C LEU A 38 -14.50 -23.06 -3.55
N GLU A 39 -13.35 -23.71 -3.66
CA GLU A 39 -12.03 -23.08 -3.51
C GLU A 39 -11.78 -22.09 -4.64
N ILE A 40 -12.19 -22.43 -5.86
CA ILE A 40 -12.11 -21.52 -7.01
C ILE A 40 -13.02 -20.31 -6.80
N GLN A 41 -14.27 -20.50 -6.35
CA GLN A 41 -15.19 -19.39 -6.05
C GLN A 41 -14.69 -18.47 -4.93
N LEU A 42 -13.98 -19.02 -3.94
CA LEU A 42 -13.42 -18.28 -2.82
C LEU A 42 -12.06 -17.63 -3.12
N LEU A 43 -11.41 -18.00 -4.22
CA LEU A 43 -10.10 -17.51 -4.63
C LEU A 43 -9.95 -15.97 -4.61
N PRO A 44 -10.88 -15.15 -5.13
CA PRO A 44 -10.76 -13.70 -5.05
C PRO A 44 -10.80 -13.17 -3.61
N LEU A 45 -11.59 -13.80 -2.74
CA LEU A 45 -11.65 -13.43 -1.32
C LEU A 45 -10.35 -13.78 -0.61
N VAL A 46 -9.81 -14.97 -0.85
CA VAL A 46 -8.52 -15.41 -0.30
C VAL A 46 -7.40 -14.46 -0.74
N LEU A 47 -7.37 -14.08 -2.01
CA LEU A 47 -6.37 -13.15 -2.54
C LEU A 47 -6.45 -11.76 -1.89
N LEU A 48 -7.66 -11.27 -1.63
CA LEU A 48 -7.89 -10.01 -0.92
C LEU A 48 -7.42 -10.07 0.54
N VAL A 49 -7.70 -11.17 1.24
CA VAL A 49 -7.24 -11.38 2.63
C VAL A 49 -5.71 -11.45 2.69
N LEU A 50 -5.08 -12.20 1.79
CA LEU A 50 -3.61 -12.31 1.72
C LEU A 50 -2.96 -10.96 1.41
N PHE A 51 -3.52 -10.20 0.46
CA PHE A 51 -3.04 -8.85 0.15
C PHE A 51 -3.17 -7.92 1.36
N GLY A 52 -4.31 -7.96 2.06
CA GLY A 52 -4.53 -7.18 3.28
C GLY A 52 -3.53 -7.53 4.39
N ALA A 53 -3.33 -8.82 4.65
CA ALA A 53 -2.37 -9.31 5.65
C ALA A 53 -0.93 -8.89 5.31
N TYR A 54 -0.54 -9.00 4.03
CA TYR A 54 0.77 -8.56 3.56
C TYR A 54 0.94 -7.04 3.73
N SER A 55 -0.05 -6.25 3.30
CA SER A 55 -0.04 -4.79 3.43
C SER A 55 0.10 -4.36 4.90
N ALA A 56 -0.72 -4.92 5.78
CA ALA A 56 -0.66 -4.65 7.21
C ALA A 56 0.71 -5.03 7.81
N SER A 57 1.23 -6.19 7.44
CA SER A 57 2.56 -6.65 7.90
C SER A 57 3.68 -5.71 7.45
N VAL A 58 3.64 -5.24 6.20
CA VAL A 58 4.65 -4.31 5.66
C VAL A 58 4.58 -2.95 6.38
N VAL A 59 3.38 -2.42 6.60
CA VAL A 59 3.19 -1.16 7.34
C VAL A 59 3.74 -1.32 8.75
N LEU A 60 3.32 -2.37 9.46
CA LEU A 60 3.72 -2.63 10.83
C LEU A 60 5.24 -2.81 10.96
N TYR A 61 5.85 -3.60 10.06
CA TYR A 61 7.29 -3.81 10.03
C TYR A 61 8.06 -2.50 9.81
N ARG A 62 7.60 -1.66 8.87
CA ARG A 62 8.24 -0.37 8.59
C ARG A 62 8.08 0.63 9.74
N THR A 63 6.92 0.64 10.39
CA THR A 63 6.70 1.48 11.57
C THR A 63 7.56 1.02 12.75
N PHE A 64 7.66 -0.28 13.03
CA PHE A 64 8.51 -0.78 14.11
C PHE A 64 10.01 -0.65 13.82
N THR A 65 10.41 -0.73 12.55
CA THR A 65 11.83 -0.60 12.15
C THR A 65 12.23 0.87 11.93
N PHE A 66 11.33 1.83 12.17
CA PHE A 66 11.70 3.24 12.12
C PHE A 66 12.64 3.54 13.29
N ASN A 67 13.94 3.54 13.02
CA ASN A 67 14.96 3.76 14.04
C ASN A 67 14.79 5.18 14.62
N ASP A 68 14.64 5.26 15.93
CA ASP A 68 14.64 6.54 16.61
C ASP A 68 15.99 7.22 16.37
N CYS A 69 15.96 8.46 15.88
CA CYS A 69 17.16 9.29 15.68
C CYS A 69 17.18 10.42 16.73
N PRO A 70 17.42 10.10 18.03
CA PRO A 70 17.34 11.07 19.11
C PRO A 70 18.40 12.18 18.98
N LEU A 71 19.56 11.86 18.42
CA LEU A 71 20.63 12.83 18.16
C LEU A 71 20.21 13.86 17.11
N ALA A 72 19.67 13.41 15.97
CA ALA A 72 19.19 14.31 14.92
C ALA A 72 18.03 15.19 15.43
N ALA A 73 17.13 14.63 16.26
CA ALA A 73 16.07 15.42 16.90
C ALA A 73 16.65 16.50 17.82
N LYS A 74 17.67 16.17 18.62
CA LYS A 74 18.34 17.12 19.52
C LYS A 74 19.07 18.22 18.77
N GLU A 75 19.87 17.88 17.76
CA GLU A 75 20.57 18.85 16.90
C GLU A 75 19.58 19.80 16.22
N LEU A 76 18.45 19.29 15.72
CA LEU A 76 17.40 20.10 15.10
C LEU A 76 16.80 21.09 16.11
N GLN A 77 16.53 20.65 17.35
CA GLN A 77 16.02 21.53 18.41
C GLN A 77 17.01 22.64 18.78
N GLU A 78 18.30 22.33 18.84
CA GLU A 78 19.36 23.33 19.09
C GLU A 78 19.43 24.37 17.96
N GLN A 79 19.33 23.94 16.70
CA GLN A 79 19.26 24.84 15.54
C GLN A 79 18.02 25.75 15.58
N ILE A 80 16.86 25.22 15.96
CA ILE A 80 15.64 26.00 16.15
C ILE A 80 15.82 27.06 17.24
N ALA A 81 16.45 26.70 18.36
CA ALA A 81 16.71 27.64 19.45
C ALA A 81 17.67 28.77 19.02
N LEU A 82 18.72 28.45 18.27
CA LEU A 82 19.65 29.44 17.72
C LEU A 82 18.96 30.36 16.71
N ALA A 83 18.21 29.80 15.76
CA ALA A 83 17.46 30.59 14.77
C ALA A 83 16.43 31.51 15.43
N ARG A 84 15.73 31.04 16.47
CA ARG A 84 14.81 31.88 17.25
C ARG A 84 15.52 33.03 17.96
N LYS A 85 16.75 32.83 18.46
CA LYS A 85 17.55 33.91 19.06
C LYS A 85 17.93 34.96 18.02
N ASP A 86 18.49 34.55 16.88
CA ASP A 86 18.86 35.45 15.79
C ASP A 86 17.66 36.26 15.26
N LEU A 87 16.50 35.62 15.14
CA LEU A 87 15.26 36.29 14.73
C LEU A 87 14.74 37.27 15.79
N LYS A 88 14.88 36.96 17.08
CA LYS A 88 14.56 37.92 18.17
C LYS A 88 15.50 39.12 18.16
N GLU A 89 16.79 38.91 17.94
CA GLU A 89 17.77 40.00 17.77
C GLU A 89 17.43 40.90 16.59
N LYS A 90 16.86 40.32 15.53
CA LYS A 90 16.32 41.06 14.36
C LYS A 90 14.94 41.70 14.59
N GLY A 91 14.37 41.59 15.79
CA GLY A 91 13.11 42.24 16.17
C GLY A 91 11.84 41.47 15.83
N PHE A 92 11.94 40.19 15.44
CA PHE A 92 10.77 39.34 15.19
C PHE A 92 10.16 38.82 16.50
N ILE A 93 8.83 38.86 16.60
CA ILE A 93 8.07 38.37 17.75
C ILE A 93 7.40 37.05 17.34
N PHE A 94 7.73 35.98 18.05
CA PHE A 94 7.09 34.68 17.85
C PHE A 94 5.79 34.62 18.67
N ARG A 95 4.68 34.25 18.03
CA ARG A 95 3.46 33.81 18.71
C ARG A 95 3.57 32.31 18.97
N ASP A 96 3.16 31.90 20.17
CA ASP A 96 3.02 30.50 20.57
C ASP A 96 1.94 29.78 19.75
#